data_AF-A0A0L7QMZ1-F1
#
_entry.id   AF-A0A0L7QMZ1-F1
#
_cell.length_a   1.000
_cell.length_b   1.000
_cell.length_c   1.000
_cell.angle_alpha   90.00
_cell.angle_beta   90.00
_cell.angle_gamma   90.00
#
_symmetry.space_group_name_H-M   'P 1'
#
loop_
_entity.id
_entity.type
_entity.pdbx_description
1 polymer ?
#
loop_
_entity_poly.entity_id
_entity_poly.type
_entity_poly.pdbx_seq_one_letter_code
_entity_poly.pdbx_strand_id
1 'polypeptide(L)'
;MVDRGAEPNLIKISALKEDTRIDRYDKLSIRGVTHERVSTLGSAYLTLYKMPLKFHVVPDSFPINVEGILGFTFLRDQATISYTKNSVIWNDIAIPFFNQNQREVPWPAFR
;
A
#
# COMPACT_ATOMS: atom_id res chain seq x y z
N MET A 1 -3.43 1.00 1.48
CA MET A 1 -4.54 0.02 1.46
C MET A 1 -3.98 -1.38 1.69
N VAL A 2 -4.75 -2.29 2.25
CA VAL A 2 -4.38 -3.71 2.38
C VAL A 2 -5.34 -4.50 1.51
N ASP A 3 -4.83 -5.24 0.53
CA ASP A 3 -5.64 -5.88 -0.50
C ASP A 3 -5.09 -7.28 -0.83
N ARG A 4 -5.89 -8.32 -0.60
CA ARG A 4 -5.54 -9.70 -0.94
C ARG A 4 -5.60 -9.99 -2.44
N GLY A 5 -6.35 -9.20 -3.22
CA GLY A 5 -6.48 -9.36 -4.66
C GLY A 5 -5.29 -8.78 -5.44
N ALA A 6 -4.53 -7.87 -4.83
CA ALA A 6 -3.28 -7.38 -5.38
C ALA A 6 -2.14 -8.32 -5.01
N GLU A 7 -1.49 -8.97 -5.99
CA GLU A 7 -0.40 -9.90 -5.69
C GLU A 7 0.86 -9.19 -5.14
N PRO A 8 1.46 -8.20 -5.82
CA PRO A 8 2.59 -7.45 -5.29
C PRO A 8 2.16 -6.31 -4.35
N ASN A 9 3.08 -5.88 -3.48
CA ASN A 9 2.98 -4.56 -2.84
C ASN A 9 3.28 -3.47 -3.88
N LEU A 10 2.48 -2.42 -3.91
CA LEU A 10 2.59 -1.31 -4.85
C LEU A 10 2.76 0.02 -4.12
N ILE A 11 3.53 0.93 -4.69
CA ILE A 11 3.64 2.30 -4.21
C ILE A 11 3.82 3.29 -5.36
N LYS A 12 3.13 4.42 -5.29
CA LYS A 12 3.30 5.53 -6.23
C LYS A 12 4.67 6.19 -6.02
N ILE A 13 5.30 6.61 -7.12
CA ILE A 13 6.61 7.25 -7.07
C ILE A 13 6.59 8.54 -6.24
N SER A 14 5.52 9.32 -6.29
CA SER A 14 5.35 10.54 -5.47
C SER A 14 5.35 10.30 -3.95
N ALA A 15 5.04 9.07 -3.51
CA ALA A 15 5.05 8.72 -2.09
C ALA A 15 6.44 8.33 -1.58
N LEU A 16 7.44 8.24 -2.46
CA LEU A 16 8.82 7.92 -2.10
C LEU A 16 9.60 9.19 -1.73
N LYS A 17 10.58 9.04 -0.84
CA LYS A 17 11.60 10.08 -0.64
C LYS A 17 12.48 10.19 -1.88
N GLU A 18 12.96 11.38 -2.21
CA GLU A 18 13.76 11.65 -3.41
C GLU A 18 15.01 10.77 -3.54
N ASP A 19 15.60 10.37 -2.42
CA ASP A 19 16.81 9.54 -2.33
C ASP A 19 16.53 8.03 -2.33
N THR A 20 15.26 7.62 -2.45
CA THR A 20 14.88 6.20 -2.45
C THR A 20 15.47 5.51 -3.68
N ARG A 21 16.31 4.50 -3.46
CA ARG A 21 16.91 3.71 -4.54
C ARG A 21 15.86 2.77 -5.14
N ILE A 22 15.65 2.91 -6.45
CA ILE A 22 14.75 2.05 -7.23
C ILE A 22 15.61 1.13 -8.09
N ASP A 23 15.46 -0.18 -7.91
CA ASP A 23 15.98 -1.18 -8.84
C ASP A 23 15.12 -1.19 -10.10
N ARG A 24 15.66 -0.63 -11.19
CA ARG A 24 14.97 -0.50 -12.48
C ARG A 24 15.01 -1.78 -13.32
N TYR A 25 15.74 -2.81 -12.90
CA TYR A 25 15.77 -4.11 -13.57
C TYR A 25 14.64 -5.02 -13.08
N ASP A 26 14.22 -4.82 -11.84
CA ASP A 26 13.16 -5.61 -11.20
C ASP A 26 11.77 -5.00 -11.44
N LYS A 27 11.25 -5.24 -12.64
CA LYS A 27 9.94 -4.74 -13.08
C LYS A 27 8.92 -5.87 -13.17
N LEU A 28 7.68 -5.53 -12.83
CA LEU A 28 6.51 -6.37 -13.08
C LEU A 28 5.60 -5.74 -14.14
N SER A 29 4.90 -6.61 -14.87
CA SER A 29 3.79 -6.21 -15.73
C SER A 29 2.48 -6.51 -15.01
N ILE A 30 1.76 -5.47 -14.60
CA ILE A 30 0.53 -5.56 -13.83
C ILE A 30 -0.67 -5.61 -14.77
N ARG A 31 -1.63 -6.48 -14.45
CA ARG A 31 -2.95 -6.59 -15.10
C ARG A 31 -4.05 -6.48 -14.04
N GLY A 32 -5.27 -6.16 -14.47
CA GLY A 32 -6.47 -6.20 -13.62
C GLY A 32 -6.83 -4.87 -12.95
N VAL A 33 -5.95 -3.86 -13.00
CA VAL A 33 -6.27 -2.48 -12.59
C VAL A 33 -6.73 -1.65 -13.81
N THR A 34 -6.18 -1.94 -14.99
CA THR A 34 -6.61 -1.39 -16.28
C THR A 34 -6.87 -2.52 -17.28
N HIS A 35 -7.51 -2.19 -18.41
CA HIS A 35 -7.66 -3.09 -19.55
C HIS A 35 -6.31 -3.47 -20.17
N GLU A 36 -5.31 -2.58 -20.05
CA GLU A 36 -3.97 -2.78 -20.60
C GLU A 36 -2.98 -3.32 -19.55
N ARG A 37 -1.84 -3.83 -20.03
CA ARG A 37 -0.71 -4.14 -19.13
C ARG A 37 0.03 -2.86 -18.79
N VAL A 38 0.20 -2.58 -17.51
CA VAL A 38 1.03 -1.46 -17.06
C VAL A 38 2.31 -2.02 -16.43
N SER A 39 3.46 -1.57 -16.92
CA SER A 39 4.75 -1.96 -16.36
C SER A 39 5.12 -1.06 -15.18
N THR A 40 5.67 -1.65 -14.12
CA THR A 40 6.19 -0.90 -12.97
C THR A 40 7.50 -0.19 -13.36
N LEU A 41 7.84 0.88 -12.64
CA LEU A 41 9.11 1.60 -12.83
C LEU A 41 10.32 0.80 -12.34
N GLY A 42 10.09 -0.11 -11.39
CA GLY A 42 11.10 -0.95 -10.75
C GLY A 42 10.59 -1.45 -9.40
N SER A 43 11.50 -1.83 -8.52
CA SER A 43 11.19 -2.12 -7.11
C SER A 43 12.06 -1.31 -6.15
N ALA A 44 11.57 -1.15 -4.92
CA ALA A 44 12.29 -0.51 -3.83
C ALA A 44 12.00 -1.24 -2.52
N TYR A 45 12.98 -1.26 -1.61
CA TYR A 45 12.78 -1.71 -0.24
C TYR A 45 12.45 -0.52 0.65
N LEU A 46 11.31 -0.59 1.32
CA LEU A 46 10.86 0.42 2.28
C LEU A 46 10.78 -0.21 3.66
N THR A 47 11.16 0.55 4.70
CA THR A 47 11.05 0.09 6.07
C THR A 47 9.74 0.58 6.67
N LEU A 48 8.86 -0.35 7.03
CA LEU A 48 7.59 -0.10 7.73
C LEU A 48 7.65 -0.84 9.07
N TYR A 49 7.39 -0.13 10.17
CA TYR A 49 7.50 -0.70 11.53
C TYR A 49 8.80 -1.48 11.78
N LYS A 50 9.93 -0.94 11.32
CA LYS A 50 11.28 -1.54 11.39
C LYS A 50 11.49 -2.80 10.55
N MET A 51 10.52 -3.17 9.71
CA MET A 51 10.60 -4.32 8.82
C MET A 51 10.81 -3.87 7.36
N PRO A 52 11.82 -4.39 6.66
CA PRO A 52 11.99 -4.12 5.25
C PRO A 52 10.93 -4.87 4.43
N LEU A 53 10.23 -4.13 3.59
CA LEU A 53 9.24 -4.66 2.66
C LEU A 53 9.60 -4.23 1.24
N LYS A 54 9.51 -5.18 0.32
CA LYS A 54 9.66 -4.91 -1.11
C LYS A 54 8.36 -4.35 -1.66
N PHE A 55 8.46 -3.23 -2.36
CA PHE A 55 7.38 -2.61 -3.13
C PHE A 55 7.77 -2.51 -4.60
N HIS A 56 6.81 -2.72 -5.49
CA HIS A 56 6.96 -2.32 -6.88
C HIS A 56 6.45 -0.88 -7.06
N VAL A 57 7.28 -0.07 -7.70
CA VAL A 57 7.03 1.37 -7.86
C VAL A 57 6.21 1.59 -9.13
N VAL A 58 5.13 2.34 -9.02
CA VAL A 58 4.25 2.70 -10.14
C VAL A 58 4.24 4.22 -10.35
N PRO A 59 3.97 4.71 -11.58
CA PRO A 59 3.80 6.14 -11.81
C PRO A 59 2.57 6.67 -11.06
N ASP A 60 2.50 7.98 -10.82
CA ASP A 60 1.38 8.59 -10.08
C ASP A 60 0.05 8.49 -10.82
N SER A 61 0.12 8.38 -12.16
CA SER A 61 -0.99 8.12 -13.06
C SER A 61 -1.56 6.70 -12.96
N PHE A 62 -0.92 5.80 -12.21
CA PHE A 62 -1.43 4.46 -11.98
C PHE A 62 -2.80 4.54 -11.27
N PRO A 63 -3.85 3.85 -11.76
CA PRO A 63 -5.23 4.13 -11.38
C PRO A 63 -5.63 3.46 -10.07
N ILE A 64 -4.99 3.89 -8.99
CA ILE A 64 -5.35 3.59 -7.61
C ILE A 64 -5.56 4.93 -6.88
N ASN A 65 -6.55 4.97 -6.01
CA ASN A 65 -6.94 6.16 -5.24
C ASN A 65 -6.15 6.34 -3.93
N VAL A 66 -5.19 5.44 -3.67
CA VAL A 66 -4.29 5.48 -2.51
C VAL A 66 -2.84 5.62 -2.98
N GLU A 67 -1.96 6.01 -2.07
CA GLU A 67 -0.52 6.11 -2.36
C GLU A 67 0.14 4.74 -2.55
N GLY A 68 -0.38 3.70 -1.91
CA GLY A 68 0.18 2.36 -1.98
C GLY A 68 -0.76 1.26 -1.49
N ILE A 69 -0.43 0.04 -1.90
CA ILE A 69 -1.14 -1.20 -1.62
C ILE A 69 -0.17 -2.20 -0.99
N LEU A 70 -0.56 -2.76 0.15
CA LEU A 70 0.04 -3.96 0.72
C LEU A 70 -0.72 -5.16 0.18
N GLY A 71 -0.06 -5.91 -0.69
CA GLY A 71 -0.62 -7.02 -1.44
C GLY A 71 -0.53 -8.36 -0.72
N PHE A 72 -0.86 -9.41 -1.45
CA PHE A 72 -0.82 -10.79 -0.98
C PHE A 72 0.58 -11.22 -0.54
N THR A 73 1.65 -10.75 -1.17
CA THR A 73 3.03 -11.08 -0.74
C THR A 73 3.32 -10.63 0.68
N PHE A 74 2.84 -9.45 1.10
CA PHE A 74 2.93 -9.00 2.49
C PHE A 74 2.08 -9.86 3.43
N LEU A 75 0.84 -10.15 3.02
CA LEU A 75 -0.13 -10.87 3.85
C LEU A 75 0.19 -12.36 4.02
N ARG A 76 0.72 -13.02 2.99
CA ARG A 76 1.06 -14.44 3.06
C ARG A 76 2.20 -14.69 4.05
N ASP A 77 3.20 -13.82 4.03
CA ASP A 77 4.48 -14.11 4.66
C ASP A 77 4.62 -13.44 6.04
N GLN A 78 3.87 -12.37 6.32
CA GLN A 78 4.16 -11.51 7.47
C GLN A 78 2.96 -11.06 8.30
N ALA A 79 1.73 -11.08 7.77
CA ALA A 79 0.61 -10.39 8.44
C ALA A 79 -0.74 -11.09 8.34
N THR A 80 -1.52 -11.02 9.42
CA THR A 80 -2.88 -11.56 9.49
C THR A 80 -3.92 -10.45 9.53
N ILE A 81 -4.91 -10.49 8.65
CA ILE A 81 -6.11 -9.64 8.74
C ILE A 81 -7.02 -10.24 9.82
N SER A 82 -7.16 -9.55 10.96
CA SER A 82 -8.03 -9.97 12.05
C SER A 82 -9.30 -9.13 12.06
N TYR A 83 -10.41 -9.73 11.63
CA TYR A 83 -11.73 -9.09 11.68
C TYR A 83 -12.22 -8.89 13.12
N THR A 84 -11.93 -9.84 14.01
CA THR A 84 -12.30 -9.75 15.44
C THR A 84 -11.59 -8.60 16.16
N LYS A 85 -10.34 -8.28 15.75
CA LYS A 85 -9.57 -7.15 16.29
C LYS A 85 -9.69 -5.88 15.43
N ASN A 86 -10.45 -5.92 14.34
CA ASN A 86 -10.55 -4.83 13.36
C ASN A 86 -9.17 -4.25 12.96
N SER A 87 -8.18 -5.13 12.73
CA SER A 87 -6.77 -4.75 12.59
C SER A 87 -6.01 -5.69 11.66
N VAL A 88 -4.91 -5.21 11.07
CA VAL A 88 -3.81 -6.07 10.60
C VAL A 88 -2.92 -6.39 11.80
N ILE A 89 -2.68 -7.67 12.05
CA ILE A 89 -1.70 -8.14 13.02
C ILE A 89 -0.42 -8.46 12.26
N TRP A 90 0.66 -7.76 12.58
CA TRP A 90 1.97 -7.92 11.94
C TRP A 90 3.07 -7.87 13.00
N ASN A 91 3.82 -8.96 13.18
CA ASN A 91 4.89 -9.06 14.19
C ASN A 91 4.44 -8.60 15.59
N ASP A 92 3.32 -9.13 16.06
CA ASP A 92 2.66 -8.78 17.34
C ASP A 92 2.18 -7.33 17.46
N ILE A 93 2.35 -6.51 16.42
CA ILE A 93 1.79 -5.16 16.34
C ILE A 93 0.39 -5.27 15.73
N ALA A 94 -0.61 -4.72 16.44
CA ALA A 94 -1.94 -4.53 15.90
C ALA A 94 -2.05 -3.14 15.26
N ILE A 95 -2.21 -3.11 13.94
CA ILE A 95 -2.45 -1.90 13.15
C ILE A 95 -3.95 -1.82 12.86
N PRO A 96 -4.69 -0.92 13.52
CA PRO A 96 -6.14 -0.82 13.36
C PRO A 96 -6.51 -0.39 11.94
N PHE A 97 -7.63 -0.89 11.43
CA PHE A 97 -8.18 -0.39 10.17
C PHE A 97 -8.71 1.04 10.39
N PHE A 98 -8.28 1.97 9.53
CA PHE A 98 -8.80 3.32 9.51
C PHE A 98 -9.85 3.46 8.41
N ASN A 99 -11.03 3.94 8.77
CA ASN A 99 -12.06 4.28 7.80
C ASN A 99 -11.87 5.74 7.39
N GLN A 100 -11.45 6.00 6.15
CA GLN A 100 -11.20 7.37 5.64
C GLN A 100 -12.46 8.26 5.62
N ASN A 101 -13.64 7.70 5.92
CA ASN A 101 -14.92 8.38 5.97
C ASN A 101 -15.32 8.92 7.36
N GLN A 102 -14.52 8.73 8.41
CA GLN A 102 -14.71 9.49 9.66
C GLN A 102 -14.04 10.87 9.54
N ARG A 103 -14.70 11.80 8.86
CA ARG A 103 -14.44 13.23 9.05
C ARG A 103 -15.26 13.66 10.27
N GLU A 104 -14.61 14.13 11.33
CA GLU A 104 -15.31 14.95 12.31
C GLU A 104 -15.80 16.20 11.60
N VAL A 105 -17.12 16.29 11.38
CA VAL A 105 -17.75 17.53 10.94
C VAL A 105 -17.97 18.36 12.21
N PRO A 106 -17.34 19.54 12.36
CA PRO A 106 -17.62 20.39 13.51
C PRO A 106 -19.10 20.75 13.51
N TRP A 107 -19.76 20.56 14.64
CA TRP A 107 -21.13 21.01 14.83
C TRP A 107 -21.16 22.55 14.70
N PRO A 108 -22.02 23.14 13.86
CA PRO A 108 -22.13 24.59 13.82
C PRO A 108 -22.65 25.08 15.17
N ALA A 109 -21.82 25.83 15.89
CA ALA A 109 -22.28 26.61 17.03
C ALA A 109 -23.22 27.70 16.48
N PHE A 110 -24.51 27.56 16.79
CA PHE A 110 -25.48 28.62 16.53
C PHE A 110 -25.05 29.88 17.30
N ARG A 111 -24.85 30.99 16.58
CA ARG A 111 -24.79 32.34 17.16
C ARG A 111 -26.18 32.92 17.21
#